data_AF-A0A4Z0HDN8-F1
#
_entry.id   AF-A0A4Z0HDN8-F1
#
_cell.length_a   1.000
_cell.length_b   1.000
_cell.length_c   1.000
_cell.angle_alpha   90.00
_cell.angle_beta   90.00
_cell.angle_gamma   90.00
#
_symmetry.space_group_name_H-M   'P 1'
#
loop_
_entity.id
_entity.type
_entity.pdbx_description
1 polymer ?
#
loop_
_entity_poly.entity_id
_entity_poly.type
_entity_poly.pdbx_seq_one_letter_code
_entity_poly.pdbx_strand_id
1 'polypeptide(L)'
;MAEAHLEQLAQLWNEFRAMRFPSGFYQREPEGECMVMMDSMLAGCISSALDGLLDDGRRDILQARIAVLGTILACVADDEYATRYFTPLRGTAVPAAEVDRARRE
;
A
#
# COMPACT_ATOMS: atom_id res chain seq x y z
N MET A 1 13.12 9.64 15.03
CA MET A 1 12.79 8.36 14.35
C MET A 1 11.56 8.52 13.47
N ALA A 2 10.42 9.00 14.01
CA ALA A 2 9.21 9.26 13.23
C ALA A 2 9.43 10.18 12.01
N GLU A 3 10.27 11.22 12.13
CA GLU A 3 10.56 12.16 11.04
C GLU A 3 11.34 11.52 9.88
N ALA A 4 12.38 10.72 10.17
CA ALA A 4 13.10 9.96 9.15
C ALA A 4 12.22 8.92 8.44
N HIS A 5 11.35 8.23 9.19
CA HIS A 5 10.37 7.31 8.60
C HIS A 5 9.34 8.05 7.72
N LEU A 6 8.96 9.27 8.11
CA LEU A 6 8.03 10.11 7.35
C LEU A 6 8.65 10.58 6.03
N GLU A 7 9.90 11.06 6.05
CA GLU A 7 10.63 11.44 4.84
C GLU A 7 10.78 10.27 3.87
N GLN A 8 11.14 9.09 4.39
CA GLN A 8 11.21 7.87 3.60
C GLN A 8 9.85 7.51 2.99
N LEU A 9 8.77 7.55 3.77
CA LEU A 9 7.42 7.28 3.28
C LEU A 9 7.01 8.27 2.19
N ALA A 10 7.31 9.56 2.36
CA ALA A 10 6.99 10.59 1.38
C ALA A 10 7.71 10.36 0.05
N GLN A 11 8.99 9.96 0.09
CA GLN A 11 9.75 9.64 -1.10
C GLN A 11 9.16 8.43 -1.83
N LEU A 12 8.92 7.32 -1.12
CA LEU A 12 8.33 6.11 -1.68
C LEU A 12 6.94 6.37 -2.28
N TRP A 13 6.13 7.18 -1.60
CA TRP A 13 4.80 7.54 -2.09
C TRP A 13 4.85 8.38 -3.36
N ASN A 14 5.77 9.34 -3.44
CA ASN A 14 5.94 10.16 -4.64
C ASN A 14 6.40 9.33 -5.84
N GLU A 15 7.32 8.39 -5.65
CA GLU A 15 7.77 7.47 -6.70
C GLU A 15 6.63 6.55 -7.16
N PHE A 16 5.88 5.97 -6.22
CA PHE A 16 4.77 5.07 -6.54
C PHE A 16 3.65 5.79 -7.31
N ARG A 17 3.30 7.03 -6.94
CA ARG A 17 2.22 7.79 -7.61
C ARG A 17 2.49 8.09 -9.09
N ALA A 18 3.74 8.02 -9.54
CA ALA A 18 4.07 8.18 -10.94
C ALA A 18 3.72 6.93 -11.78
N MET A 19 3.45 5.80 -11.14
CA MET A 19 3.13 4.54 -11.80
C MET A 19 1.66 4.50 -12.25
N ARG A 20 1.39 3.84 -13.37
CA ARG A 20 0.03 3.63 -13.86
C ARG A 20 -0.50 2.28 -13.36
N PHE A 21 -1.74 2.28 -12.91
CA PHE A 21 -2.41 1.04 -12.49
C PHE A 21 -2.43 0.00 -13.64
N PRO A 22 -2.13 -1.28 -13.36
CA PRO A 22 -2.08 -2.35 -14.36
C PRO A 22 -3.47 -2.62 -14.95
N SER A 23 -3.65 -2.33 -16.25
CA SER A 23 -4.98 -2.36 -16.89
C SER A 23 -5.65 -3.74 -16.88
N GLY A 24 -4.86 -4.82 -16.86
CA GLY A 24 -5.39 -6.19 -16.73
C GLY A 24 -6.12 -6.46 -15.42
N PHE A 25 -5.95 -5.59 -14.41
CA PHE A 25 -6.50 -5.78 -13.06
C PHE A 25 -7.69 -4.88 -12.75
N TYR A 26 -8.27 -4.22 -13.76
CA TYR A 26 -9.56 -3.54 -13.59
C TYR A 26 -10.70 -4.52 -13.35
N GLN A 27 -10.61 -5.74 -13.92
CA GLN A 27 -11.65 -6.78 -13.77
C GLN A 27 -11.10 -8.12 -13.29
N ARG A 28 -9.78 -8.26 -13.16
CA ARG A 28 -9.16 -9.48 -12.62
C ARG A 28 -9.11 -9.36 -11.10
N GLU A 29 -9.59 -10.40 -10.43
CA GLU A 29 -9.70 -10.47 -8.97
C GLU A 29 -8.92 -11.68 -8.43
N PRO A 30 -7.58 -11.58 -8.29
CA PRO A 30 -6.78 -12.64 -7.68
C PRO A 30 -7.28 -12.92 -6.26
N GLU A 31 -7.47 -14.19 -5.91
CA GLU A 31 -8.05 -14.58 -4.61
C GLU A 31 -9.43 -13.93 -4.32
N GLY A 32 -10.17 -13.51 -5.36
CA GLY A 32 -11.44 -12.80 -5.21
C GLY A 32 -11.29 -11.34 -4.74
N GLU A 33 -10.08 -10.79 -4.76
CA GLU A 33 -9.80 -9.43 -4.30
C GLU A 33 -9.86 -8.43 -5.46
N CYS A 34 -10.71 -7.42 -5.32
CA CYS A 34 -10.77 -6.32 -6.26
C CYS A 34 -9.51 -5.45 -6.12
N MET A 35 -8.61 -5.52 -7.11
CA MET A 35 -7.32 -4.82 -7.05
C MET A 35 -7.44 -3.30 -7.13
N VAL A 36 -8.49 -2.78 -7.76
CA VAL A 36 -8.79 -1.34 -7.76
C VAL A 36 -9.15 -0.87 -6.36
N MET A 37 -9.96 -1.65 -5.64
CA MET A 37 -10.33 -1.34 -4.26
C MET A 37 -9.11 -1.46 -3.34
N MET A 38 -8.31 -2.53 -3.51
CA MET A 38 -7.04 -2.73 -2.80
C MET A 38 -6.12 -1.51 -2.91
N ASP A 39 -5.86 -1.07 -4.16
CA ASP A 39 -5.04 0.11 -4.44
C ASP A 39 -5.60 1.37 -3.78
N SER A 40 -6.90 1.62 -3.96
CA SER A 40 -7.57 2.80 -3.40
C SER A 40 -7.52 2.84 -1.87
N MET A 41 -7.75 1.70 -1.21
CA MET A 41 -7.71 1.59 0.26
C MET A 41 -6.30 1.84 0.78
N LEU A 42 -5.28 1.22 0.18
CA LEU A 42 -3.90 1.41 0.58
C LEU A 42 -3.42 2.84 0.30
N ALA A 43 -3.73 3.40 -0.87
CA ALA A 43 -3.44 4.79 -1.22
C ALA A 43 -4.06 5.77 -0.20
N GLY A 44 -5.32 5.55 0.18
CA GLY A 44 -5.99 6.36 1.19
C GLY A 44 -5.33 6.27 2.57
N CYS A 45 -4.92 5.07 2.99
CA CYS A 45 -4.21 4.86 4.26
C CYS A 45 -2.81 5.48 4.24
N ILE A 46 -2.04 5.30 3.17
CA ILE A 46 -0.71 5.88 2.98
C ILE A 46 -0.78 7.42 3.02
N SER A 47 -1.71 8.01 2.27
CA SER A 47 -1.92 9.46 2.29
C SER A 47 -2.28 9.96 3.69
N SER A 48 -3.19 9.26 4.36
CA SER A 48 -3.59 9.64 5.73
C SER A 48 -2.43 9.52 6.73
N ALA A 49 -1.56 8.52 6.55
CA ALA A 49 -0.38 8.33 7.39
C ALA A 49 0.71 9.37 7.12
N LEU A 50 0.78 9.94 5.92
CA LEU A 50 1.64 11.10 5.66
C LEU A 50 1.12 12.33 6.42
N ASP A 51 -0.20 12.55 6.37
CA ASP A 51 -0.85 13.73 6.95
C ASP A 51 -0.93 13.72 8.48
N GLY A 52 -1.07 12.54 9.11
CA GLY A 52 -1.26 12.47 10.55
C GLY A 52 -1.40 11.06 11.13
N LEU A 53 -1.81 10.99 12.39
CA LEU A 53 -2.10 9.72 13.06
C LEU A 53 -3.34 9.07 12.43
N LEU A 54 -3.30 7.76 12.20
CA LEU A 54 -4.45 7.04 11.66
C LEU A 54 -5.48 6.72 12.77
N ASP A 55 -6.76 6.87 12.44
CA ASP A 55 -7.83 6.29 13.24
C ASP A 55 -7.76 4.75 13.26
N ASP A 56 -8.40 4.11 14.24
CA ASP A 56 -8.36 2.65 14.41
C ASP A 56 -8.82 1.91 13.14
N GLY A 57 -9.88 2.41 12.48
CA GLY A 57 -10.43 1.77 11.27
C GLY A 57 -9.44 1.77 10.11
N ARG A 58 -8.77 2.90 9.84
CA ARG A 58 -7.72 2.98 8.81
C ARG A 58 -6.53 2.09 9.13
N ARG A 59 -6.21 1.88 10.41
CA ARG A 59 -5.11 0.99 10.81
C ARG A 59 -5.42 -0.46 10.58
N ASP A 60 -6.60 -0.89 10.97
CA ASP A 60 -7.07 -2.25 10.75
C ASP A 60 -7.11 -2.56 9.25
N ILE A 61 -7.62 -1.61 8.45
CA ILE A 61 -7.61 -1.71 6.98
C ILE A 61 -6.18 -1.82 6.46
N LEU A 62 -5.28 -0.91 6.86
CA LEU A 62 -3.89 -0.90 6.37
C LEU A 62 -3.19 -2.23 6.66
N GLN A 63 -3.30 -2.74 7.89
CA GLN A 63 -2.68 -4.01 8.28
C GLN A 63 -3.28 -5.20 7.53
N ALA A 64 -4.61 -5.29 7.46
CA ALA A 64 -5.29 -6.37 6.75
C ALA A 64 -4.92 -6.37 5.26
N ARG A 65 -4.86 -5.20 4.62
CA ARG A 65 -4.56 -5.08 3.19
C ARG A 65 -3.09 -5.32 2.87
N ILE A 66 -2.15 -4.96 3.73
CA ILE A 66 -0.73 -5.35 3.59
C ILE A 66 -0.58 -6.88 3.60
N ALA A 67 -1.32 -7.56 4.49
CA ALA A 67 -1.28 -9.02 4.60
C ALA A 67 -1.85 -9.68 3.35
N VAL A 68 -3.06 -9.28 2.92
CA VAL A 68 -3.71 -9.80 1.71
C VAL A 68 -2.86 -9.53 0.47
N LEU A 69 -2.30 -8.33 0.31
CA LEU A 69 -1.43 -8.00 -0.82
C LEU A 69 -0.16 -8.86 -0.84
N GLY A 70 0.35 -9.27 0.32
CA GLY A 70 1.46 -10.24 0.42
C GLY A 70 1.11 -11.59 -0.21
N THR A 71 -0.10 -12.09 0.00
CA THR A 71 -0.59 -13.32 -0.64
C THR A 71 -0.81 -13.12 -2.15
N ILE A 72 -1.47 -12.02 -2.54
CA ILE A 72 -1.76 -11.72 -3.95
C ILE A 72 -0.49 -11.60 -4.78
N LEU A 73 0.61 -11.06 -4.23
CA LEU A 73 1.88 -10.94 -4.93
C LEU A 73 2.37 -12.29 -5.49
N ALA A 74 2.13 -13.40 -4.80
CA ALA A 74 2.43 -14.73 -5.32
C ALA A 74 1.52 -15.11 -6.50
N CYS A 75 0.23 -14.77 -6.43
CA CYS A 75 -0.76 -15.08 -7.47
C CYS A 75 -0.59 -14.27 -8.77
N VAL A 76 0.14 -13.14 -8.71
CA VAL A 76 0.41 -12.28 -9.86
C VAL A 76 1.86 -12.36 -10.35
N ALA A 77 2.66 -13.29 -9.82
CA ALA A 77 4.09 -13.39 -10.10
C ALA A 77 4.43 -13.61 -11.59
N ASP A 78 3.53 -14.26 -12.36
CA ASP A 78 3.69 -14.45 -13.80
C ASP A 78 3.40 -13.18 -14.63
N ASP A 79 2.80 -12.15 -14.03
CA ASP A 79 2.55 -10.85 -14.64
C ASP A 79 3.62 -9.86 -14.17
N GLU A 80 4.63 -9.64 -15.02
CA GLU A 80 5.79 -8.80 -14.71
C GLU A 80 5.37 -7.36 -14.35
N TYR A 81 4.41 -6.79 -15.09
CA TYR A 81 3.99 -5.41 -14.85
C TYR A 81 3.17 -5.29 -13.55
N ALA A 82 2.26 -6.23 -13.30
CA ALA A 82 1.52 -6.28 -12.05
C ALA A 82 2.44 -6.46 -10.84
N THR A 83 3.42 -7.37 -10.93
CA THR A 83 4.42 -7.58 -9.90
C THR A 83 5.23 -6.30 -9.65
N ARG A 84 5.66 -5.62 -10.72
CA ARG A 84 6.38 -4.35 -10.64
C ARG A 84 5.54 -3.21 -10.06
N TYR A 85 4.21 -3.27 -10.15
CA TYR A 85 3.31 -2.27 -9.59
C TYR A 85 2.93 -2.56 -8.13
N PHE A 86 2.46 -3.78 -7.84
CA PHE A 86 1.96 -4.15 -6.52
C PHE A 86 3.08 -4.34 -5.48
N THR A 87 4.31 -4.64 -5.91
CA THR A 87 5.45 -4.75 -5.00
C THR A 87 5.80 -3.39 -4.38
N PRO A 88 6.00 -2.30 -5.14
CA PRO A 88 6.11 -0.95 -4.58
C PRO A 88 4.91 -0.52 -3.76
N LEU A 89 3.66 -0.81 -4.17
CA LEU A 89 2.47 -0.48 -3.37
C LEU A 89 2.58 -1.06 -1.95
N ARG A 90 2.92 -2.35 -1.83
CA ARG A 90 3.17 -2.99 -0.54
C ARG A 90 4.39 -2.39 0.17
N GLY A 91 5.45 -2.10 -0.59
CA GLY A 91 6.68 -1.48 -0.11
C GLY A 91 6.49 -0.06 0.45
N THR A 92 5.46 0.67 0.02
CA THR A 92 5.06 1.98 0.58
C THR A 92 4.07 1.82 1.74
N ALA A 93 3.15 0.86 1.66
CA ALA A 93 2.16 0.61 2.71
C ALA A 93 2.79 0.16 4.04
N VAL A 94 3.85 -0.66 4.00
CA VAL A 94 4.54 -1.12 5.21
C VAL A 94 5.15 0.05 6.02
N PRO A 95 5.96 0.94 5.42
CA PRO A 95 6.44 2.15 6.09
C PRO A 95 5.32 3.05 6.61
N ALA A 96 4.15 3.11 5.94
CA ALA A 96 3.01 3.87 6.45
C ALA A 96 2.52 3.36 7.82
N ALA A 97 2.48 2.04 8.00
CA ALA A 97 2.14 1.44 9.29
C ALA A 97 3.21 1.70 10.36
N GLU A 98 4.48 1.77 9.96
CA GLU A 98 5.60 2.07 10.86
C GLU A 98 5.61 3.54 11.32
N VAL A 99 5.33 4.48 10.41
CA VAL A 99 5.16 5.90 10.74
C VAL A 99 4.01 6.09 11.72
N ASP A 100 2.87 5.48 11.45
CA ASP A 100 1.71 5.55 12.32
C ASP A 100 1.98 4.95 13.71
N ARG A 101 2.67 3.80 13.79
CA ARG A 101 3.12 3.22 15.06
C ARG A 101 4.07 4.16 15.80
N ALA A 102 5.08 4.71 15.13
CA ALA A 102 6.06 5.61 15.73
C ALA A 102 5.46 6.94 16.22
N ARG A 103 4.28 7.35 15.73
CA ARG A 103 3.55 8.54 16.20
C ARG A 103 2.70 8.29 17.45
N ARG A 104 2.42 7.02 17.79
CA ARG A 104 1.70 6.65 19.02
C ARG A 104 2.61 6.48 20.24
N GLU A 105 3.88 6.19 20.00
CA GLU A 105 4.92 5.99 21.02
C GLU A 105 5.48 7.33 21.49
#